data_AF-A0A1W9R6P4-F1
#
_entry.id   AF-A0A1W9R6P4-F1
#
_cell.length_a   1.000
_cell.length_b   1.000
_cell.length_c   1.000
_cell.angle_alpha   90.00
_cell.angle_beta   90.00
_cell.angle_gamma   90.00
#
_symmetry.space_group_name_H-M   'P 1'
#
loop_
_entity.id
_entity.type
_entity.pdbx_description
1 polymer ?
#
loop_
_entity_poly.entity_id
_entity_poly.type
_entity_poly.pdbx_seq_one_letter_code
_entity_poly.pdbx_strand_id
1 'polypeptide(L)'
;ENVVSSSGTSLTTDQIRLISRYTKNITILYDGDEAGIKASFRGIDMILEQGMDVKIVLFPEGEDPDSFARSHRSSEVHDFIKDKAHNFIFFKTNLLIKDAEHDPVKKAGLIKEIVGTIALIPDQIIRSVYVKECSALMDITEQTLTNELNRIRRKTYDRKLKEKARDEESPAFIDPSVIKPEKQAEVDYLSSEHQEKNIIRILMTFGDRVITLEYNDKDGNERKQDIDVSSFIVSDLLNDEIPFGNNLYQKIFNEVNNEIKQRD
;
A
#
# COMPACT_ATOMS: atom_id res chain seq x y z
N GLU A 1 -9.83 29.85 -3.73
CA GLU A 1 -9.85 29.91 -2.25
C GLU A 1 -9.68 28.49 -1.73
N ASN A 2 -8.79 28.27 -0.75
CA ASN A 2 -8.35 26.94 -0.32
C ASN A 2 -8.75 26.66 1.15
N VAL A 3 -10.00 26.96 1.50
CA VAL A 3 -10.52 26.81 2.87
C VAL A 3 -11.78 25.95 2.83
N VAL A 4 -11.87 24.98 3.73
CA VAL A 4 -13.02 24.09 3.89
C VAL A 4 -13.26 23.84 5.39
N SER A 5 -14.50 23.55 5.78
CA SER A 5 -14.87 23.19 7.14
C SER A 5 -15.80 21.98 7.15
N SER A 6 -15.79 21.20 8.23
CA SER A 6 -16.81 20.16 8.43
C SER A 6 -18.11 20.80 8.87
N SER A 7 -19.25 20.31 8.37
CA SER A 7 -20.57 20.83 8.73
C SER A 7 -21.02 20.33 10.12
N GLY A 8 -20.19 20.57 11.15
CA GLY A 8 -20.44 20.16 12.53
C GLY A 8 -20.18 18.67 12.82
N THR A 9 -19.46 17.97 11.94
CA THR A 9 -19.08 16.56 12.14
C THR A 9 -17.59 16.42 12.37
N SER A 10 -17.18 15.34 13.03
CA SER A 10 -15.76 15.00 13.15
C SER A 10 -15.16 14.70 11.78
N LEU A 11 -13.90 15.10 11.58
CA LEU A 11 -13.13 14.83 10.37
C LEU A 11 -13.05 13.32 10.11
N THR A 12 -13.38 12.87 8.90
CA THR A 12 -13.34 11.45 8.51
C THR A 12 -12.14 11.13 7.62
N THR A 13 -11.72 9.86 7.61
CA THR A 13 -10.62 9.39 6.74
C THR A 13 -10.94 9.61 5.26
N ASP A 14 -12.21 9.47 4.87
CA ASP A 14 -12.62 9.66 3.47
C ASP A 14 -12.58 11.14 3.06
N GLN A 15 -12.91 12.07 3.96
CA GLN A 15 -12.72 13.50 3.72
C GLN A 15 -11.23 13.83 3.55
N ILE A 16 -10.35 13.30 4.40
CA ILE A 16 -8.90 13.48 4.29
C ILE A 16 -8.40 12.92 2.95
N ARG A 17 -8.86 11.72 2.56
CA ARG A 17 -8.51 11.12 1.26
C ARG A 17 -8.96 11.95 0.08
N LEU A 18 -10.11 12.61 0.18
CA LEU A 18 -10.59 13.51 -0.87
C LEU A 18 -9.68 14.73 -0.98
N ILE A 19 -9.32 15.36 0.15
CA ILE A 19 -8.37 16.49 0.18
C ILE A 19 -6.99 16.07 -0.37
N SER A 20 -6.54 14.85 -0.05
CA SER A 20 -5.22 14.33 -0.46
C SER A 20 -5.03 14.17 -1.98
N ARG A 21 -6.13 14.22 -2.75
CA ARG A 21 -6.13 14.27 -4.22
C ARG A 21 -5.77 15.64 -4.77
N TYR A 22 -6.00 16.70 -4.00
CA TYR A 22 -5.74 18.09 -4.40
C TYR A 22 -4.41 18.62 -3.86
N THR A 23 -4.03 18.22 -2.65
CA THR A 23 -2.79 18.68 -1.99
C THR A 23 -2.28 17.64 -1.02
N LYS A 24 -0.98 17.66 -0.73
CA LYS A 24 -0.39 16.90 0.39
C LYS A 24 -0.24 17.73 1.65
N ASN A 25 -0.44 19.05 1.59
CA ASN A 25 -0.25 19.97 2.71
C ASN A 25 -1.61 20.43 3.23
N ILE A 26 -1.85 20.25 4.53
CA ILE A 26 -3.03 20.73 5.24
C ILE A 26 -2.57 21.63 6.39
N THR A 27 -3.25 22.76 6.58
CA THR A 27 -3.14 23.55 7.81
C THR A 27 -4.47 23.50 8.53
N ILE A 28 -4.46 23.05 9.78
CA ILE A 28 -5.63 23.03 10.64
C ILE A 28 -5.62 24.29 11.49
N LEU A 29 -6.76 24.98 11.52
CA LEU A 29 -7.00 26.14 12.35
C LEU A 29 -7.82 25.67 13.56
N TYR A 30 -7.30 25.82 14.77
CA TYR A 30 -8.02 25.53 16.01
C TYR A 30 -8.34 26.81 16.77
N ASP A 31 -9.52 26.83 17.37
CA ASP A 31 -9.94 27.83 18.33
C ASP A 31 -8.98 27.84 19.53
N GLY A 32 -8.93 28.94 20.27
CA GLY A 32 -8.01 29.11 21.41
C GLY A 32 -8.31 28.23 22.65
N ASP A 33 -9.03 27.11 22.52
CA ASP A 33 -9.47 26.27 23.63
C ASP A 33 -8.59 25.00 23.81
N GLU A 34 -7.83 24.93 24.92
CA GLU A 34 -6.93 23.78 25.16
C GLU A 34 -7.66 22.42 25.23
N ALA A 35 -8.96 22.41 25.58
CA ALA A 35 -9.77 21.21 25.66
C ALA A 35 -10.16 20.66 24.27
N GLY A 36 -10.58 21.52 23.34
CA GLY A 36 -10.90 21.16 21.95
C GLY A 36 -9.68 20.64 21.19
N ILE A 37 -8.49 21.15 21.53
CA ILE A 37 -7.21 20.72 20.95
C ILE A 37 -6.91 19.24 21.23
N LYS A 38 -6.99 18.79 22.49
CA LYS A 38 -6.66 17.40 22.87
C LYS A 38 -7.59 16.41 22.16
N ALA A 39 -8.86 16.77 21.99
CA ALA A 39 -9.83 15.98 21.21
C ALA A 39 -9.45 15.88 19.72
N SER A 40 -8.71 16.87 19.21
CA SER A 40 -8.38 17.00 17.80
C SER A 40 -7.08 16.30 17.38
N PHE A 41 -6.28 15.79 18.34
CA PHE A 41 -5.10 14.97 18.04
C PHE A 41 -5.41 13.76 17.16
N ARG A 42 -6.61 13.18 17.29
CA ARG A 42 -7.07 12.10 16.43
C ARG A 42 -7.12 12.51 14.96
N GLY A 43 -7.54 13.75 14.67
CA GLY A 43 -7.57 14.28 13.30
C GLY A 43 -6.15 14.39 12.70
N ILE A 44 -5.19 14.84 13.52
CA ILE A 44 -3.77 14.93 13.13
C ILE A 44 -3.23 13.54 12.77
N ASP A 45 -3.45 12.56 13.65
CA ASP A 45 -3.03 11.17 13.44
C ASP A 45 -3.62 10.59 12.14
N MET A 46 -4.91 10.86 11.87
CA MET A 46 -5.58 10.41 10.64
C MET A 46 -5.00 11.07 9.38
N ILE A 47 -4.64 12.35 9.43
CA ILE A 47 -4.03 13.08 8.30
C ILE A 47 -2.63 12.52 8.00
N LEU A 48 -1.82 12.33 9.03
CA LEU A 48 -0.48 11.77 8.92
C LEU A 48 -0.51 10.32 8.40
N GLU A 49 -1.47 9.52 8.83
CA GLU A 49 -1.67 8.15 8.33
C GLU A 49 -1.99 8.11 6.83
N GLN A 50 -2.65 9.13 6.28
CA GLN A 50 -2.85 9.27 4.83
C GLN A 50 -1.60 9.80 4.08
N GLY A 51 -0.47 9.98 4.77
CA GLY A 51 0.78 10.44 4.18
C GLY A 51 0.76 11.92 3.77
N MET A 52 -0.02 12.72 4.49
CA MET A 52 -0.11 14.17 4.28
C MET A 52 0.75 14.91 5.30
N ASP A 53 1.24 16.09 4.92
CA ASP A 53 1.89 17.04 5.81
C ASP A 53 0.83 17.91 6.50
N VAL A 54 0.94 18.05 7.82
CA VAL A 54 -0.03 18.76 8.64
C VAL A 54 0.66 19.84 9.47
N LYS A 55 0.15 21.06 9.34
CA LYS A 55 0.48 22.18 10.22
C LYS A 55 -0.74 22.56 11.05
N ILE A 56 -0.48 23.11 12.22
CA ILE A 56 -1.48 23.53 13.18
C ILE A 56 -1.25 25.01 13.50
N VAL A 57 -2.33 25.79 13.45
CA VAL A 57 -2.38 27.17 13.95
C VAL A 57 -3.36 27.19 15.11
N LEU A 58 -2.89 27.69 16.25
CA LEU A 58 -3.73 27.94 17.41
C LEU A 58 -4.03 29.43 17.49
N PHE A 59 -5.32 29.77 17.57
CA PHE A 59 -5.75 31.15 17.74
C PHE A 59 -5.63 31.58 19.21
N PRO A 60 -5.54 32.90 19.49
CA PRO A 60 -5.53 33.41 20.85
C PRO A 60 -6.75 32.95 21.66
N GLU A 61 -6.63 32.91 22.98
CA GLU A 61 -7.73 32.54 23.87
C GLU A 61 -8.95 33.44 23.62
N GLY A 62 -10.11 32.82 23.40
CA GLY A 62 -11.37 33.51 23.09
C GLY A 62 -11.53 33.97 21.63
N GLU A 63 -10.57 33.68 20.76
CA GLU A 63 -10.67 33.92 19.31
C GLU A 63 -10.84 32.59 18.56
N ASP A 64 -11.64 32.64 17.50
CA ASP A 64 -11.79 31.61 16.48
C ASP A 64 -11.35 32.17 15.10
N PRO A 65 -11.23 31.34 14.05
CA PRO A 65 -10.83 31.82 12.73
C PRO A 65 -11.74 32.90 12.14
N ASP A 66 -13.03 32.93 12.50
CA ASP A 66 -14.01 33.89 12.01
C ASP A 66 -13.95 35.21 12.78
N SER A 67 -13.94 35.19 14.11
CA SER A 67 -13.79 36.39 14.95
C SER A 67 -12.46 37.08 14.69
N PHE A 68 -11.38 36.30 14.53
CA PHE A 68 -10.06 36.84 14.20
C PHE A 68 -10.03 37.47 12.81
N ALA A 69 -10.66 36.83 11.81
CA ALA A 69 -10.75 37.38 10.46
C ALA A 69 -11.63 38.63 10.38
N ARG A 70 -12.65 38.76 11.25
CA ARG A 70 -13.50 39.96 11.34
C ARG A 70 -12.79 41.14 11.99
N SER A 71 -11.86 40.90 12.91
CA SER A 71 -11.14 41.93 13.66
C SER A 71 -9.84 42.39 13.00
N HIS A 72 -9.34 41.67 11.99
CA HIS A 72 -8.04 41.93 11.34
C HIS A 72 -8.16 42.14 9.83
N ARG A 73 -7.14 42.77 9.24
CA ARG A 73 -7.04 42.88 7.77
C ARG A 73 -6.65 41.54 7.17
N SER A 74 -7.09 41.29 5.93
CA SER A 74 -6.77 40.02 5.24
C SER A 74 -5.28 39.69 5.18
N SER A 75 -4.40 40.68 5.03
CA SER A 75 -2.95 40.49 5.08
C SER A 75 -2.46 40.03 6.45
N GLU A 76 -3.01 40.59 7.53
CA GLU A 76 -2.64 40.25 8.91
C GLU A 76 -3.05 38.82 9.25
N VAL A 77 -4.23 38.38 8.78
CA VAL A 77 -4.67 36.98 8.93
C VAL A 77 -3.74 36.02 8.19
N HIS A 78 -3.31 36.38 6.98
CA HIS A 78 -2.40 35.55 6.20
C HIS A 78 -1.03 35.44 6.87
N ASP A 79 -0.46 36.56 7.31
CA ASP A 79 0.83 36.60 7.99
C ASP A 79 0.76 35.85 9.32
N PHE A 80 -0.33 36.00 10.08
CA PHE A 80 -0.56 35.25 11.31
C PHE A 80 -0.56 33.73 11.08
N ILE A 81 -1.34 33.24 10.11
CA ILE A 81 -1.39 31.81 9.77
C ILE A 81 -0.01 31.31 9.35
N LYS A 82 0.71 32.08 8.53
CA LYS A 82 2.04 31.71 8.05
C LYS A 82 3.07 31.61 9.17
N ASP A 83 3.05 32.55 10.11
CA ASP A 83 4.04 32.65 11.19
C ASP A 83 3.73 31.72 12.36
N LYS A 84 2.45 31.40 12.60
CA LYS A 84 2.00 30.55 13.71
C LYS A 84 1.70 29.11 13.31
N ALA A 85 1.87 28.75 12.03
CA ALA A 85 1.71 27.39 11.57
C ALA A 85 2.90 26.52 11.98
N HIS A 86 2.70 25.65 12.97
CA HIS A 86 3.70 24.74 13.48
C HIS A 86 3.36 23.28 13.15
N ASN A 87 4.36 22.40 13.12
CA ASN A 87 4.11 20.97 12.97
C ASN A 87 3.50 20.37 14.25
N PHE A 88 3.02 19.14 14.13
CA PHE A 88 2.38 18.43 15.25
C PHE A 88 3.33 18.13 16.42
N ILE A 89 4.63 17.98 16.18
CA ILE A 89 5.61 17.68 17.24
C ILE A 89 5.73 18.88 18.17
N PHE A 90 5.99 20.07 17.60
CA PHE A 90 6.06 21.32 18.34
C PHE A 90 4.77 21.56 19.12
N PHE A 91 3.63 21.33 18.46
CA PHE A 91 2.32 21.54 19.06
C PHE A 91 2.03 20.59 20.24
N LYS A 92 2.19 19.27 20.05
CA LYS A 92 2.02 18.28 21.14
C LYS A 92 3.00 18.55 22.29
N THR A 93 4.23 18.93 21.96
CA THR A 93 5.24 19.26 22.96
C THR A 93 4.81 20.45 23.81
N ASN A 94 4.54 21.60 23.20
CA ASN A 94 4.23 22.81 23.97
C ASN A 94 2.93 22.70 24.76
N LEU A 95 1.95 21.95 24.26
CA LEU A 95 0.70 21.74 24.98
C LEU A 95 0.89 20.80 26.19
N LEU A 96 1.64 19.72 26.03
CA LEU A 96 1.74 18.65 27.04
C LEU A 96 2.95 18.78 27.96
N ILE A 97 3.95 19.57 27.60
CA ILE A 97 5.17 19.74 28.42
C ILE A 97 4.86 20.48 29.72
N LYS A 98 3.90 21.41 29.72
CA LYS A 98 3.43 22.11 30.94
C LYS A 98 2.94 21.12 32.01
N ASP A 99 2.29 20.03 31.60
CA ASP A 99 1.77 18.98 32.50
C ASP A 99 2.87 18.00 32.97
N ALA A 100 4.03 18.01 32.31
CA ALA A 100 5.09 16.99 32.40
C ALA A 100 6.47 17.52 32.82
N GLU A 101 6.66 18.84 32.96
CA GLU A 101 7.95 19.51 33.09
C GLU A 101 8.81 19.03 34.28
N HIS A 102 8.16 18.51 35.33
CA HIS A 102 8.84 18.02 36.54
C HIS A 102 8.63 16.54 36.83
N ASP A 103 8.03 15.79 35.90
CA ASP A 103 7.72 14.38 36.07
C ASP A 103 8.35 13.54 34.93
N PRO A 104 9.46 12.83 35.20
CA PRO A 104 10.12 11.98 34.22
C PRO A 104 9.21 10.92 33.59
N VAL A 105 8.22 10.41 34.35
CA VAL A 105 7.29 9.39 33.87
C VAL A 105 6.31 10.01 32.89
N LYS A 106 5.79 11.20 33.18
CA LYS A 106 4.93 11.95 32.25
C LYS A 106 5.69 12.38 31.00
N LYS A 107 6.93 12.85 31.14
CA LYS A 107 7.80 13.18 30.00
C LYS A 107 7.97 11.95 29.10
N ALA A 108 8.29 10.79 29.67
CA ALA A 108 8.40 9.54 28.93
C ALA A 108 7.08 9.12 28.24
N GLY A 109 5.94 9.39 28.88
CA GLY A 109 4.61 9.20 28.30
C GLY A 109 4.39 10.07 27.06
N LEU A 110 4.69 11.36 27.16
CA LEU A 110 4.59 12.32 26.05
C LEU A 110 5.44 11.90 24.85
N ILE A 111 6.69 11.50 25.10
CA ILE A 111 7.60 11.03 24.04
C ILE A 111 7.03 9.82 23.34
N LYS A 112 6.49 8.84 24.08
CA LYS A 112 5.86 7.66 23.49
C LYS A 112 4.64 8.02 22.65
N GLU A 113 3.86 9.01 23.07
CA GLU A 113 2.71 9.49 22.30
C GLU A 113 3.16 10.13 20.97
N ILE A 114 4.16 11.02 21.00
CA ILE A 114 4.71 11.66 19.80
C ILE A 114 5.31 10.63 18.85
N VAL A 115 6.11 9.68 19.36
CA VAL A 115 6.68 8.59 18.55
C VAL A 115 5.58 7.70 17.99
N GLY A 116 4.48 7.49 18.73
CA GLY A 116 3.28 6.82 18.25
C GLY A 116 2.66 7.53 17.04
N THR A 117 2.51 8.85 17.09
CA THR A 117 2.05 9.65 15.95
C THR A 117 3.01 9.57 14.76
N ILE A 118 4.34 9.67 14.99
CA ILE A 118 5.36 9.51 13.94
C ILE A 118 5.25 8.11 13.28
N ALA A 119 4.90 7.07 14.05
CA ALA A 119 4.78 5.70 13.55
C ALA A 119 3.66 5.52 12.50
N LEU A 120 2.67 6.41 12.47
CA LEU A 120 1.55 6.38 11.52
C LEU A 120 1.96 6.87 10.13
N ILE A 121 2.99 7.71 10.03
CA ILE A 121 3.45 8.27 8.77
C ILE A 121 3.94 7.14 7.86
N PRO A 122 3.41 6.97 6.63
CA PRO A 122 3.80 5.87 5.74
C PRO A 122 5.25 5.96 5.22
N ASP A 123 5.71 7.17 4.88
CA ASP A 123 7.02 7.42 4.30
C ASP A 123 8.16 7.31 5.33
N GLN A 124 9.21 6.56 5.01
CA GLN A 124 10.33 6.32 5.92
C GLN A 124 11.25 7.52 6.11
N ILE A 125 11.47 8.31 5.06
CA ILE A 125 12.36 9.47 5.09
C ILE A 125 11.70 10.54 5.95
N ILE A 126 10.41 10.81 5.73
CA ILE A 126 9.63 11.77 6.52
C ILE A 126 9.64 11.37 8.00
N ARG A 127 9.45 10.08 8.34
CA ARG A 127 9.60 9.61 9.72
C ARG A 127 10.98 9.91 10.30
N SER A 128 12.05 9.63 9.56
CA SER A 128 13.42 9.87 10.05
C SER A 128 13.67 11.35 10.34
N VAL A 129 13.18 12.25 9.48
CA VAL A 129 13.27 13.70 9.71
C VAL A 129 12.52 14.11 10.99
N TYR A 130 11.30 13.60 11.19
CA TYR A 130 10.53 13.88 12.40
C TYR A 130 11.14 13.29 13.67
N VAL A 131 11.76 12.10 13.58
CA VAL A 131 12.50 11.51 14.72
C VAL A 131 13.67 12.40 15.12
N LYS A 132 14.43 12.90 14.14
CA LYS A 132 15.55 13.82 14.38
C LYS A 132 15.08 15.13 15.03
N GLU A 133 13.96 15.68 14.58
CA GLU A 133 13.37 16.88 15.19
C GLU A 133 12.89 16.62 16.63
N CYS A 134 12.19 15.50 16.86
CA CYS A 134 11.75 15.10 18.20
C CYS A 134 12.92 14.88 19.17
N SER A 135 14.03 14.32 18.68
CA SER A 135 15.27 14.10 19.42
C SER A 135 15.84 15.42 19.94
N ALA A 136 15.91 16.43 19.07
CA ALA A 136 16.41 17.76 19.42
C ALA A 136 15.50 18.48 20.41
N LEU A 137 14.18 18.40 20.23
CA LEU A 137 13.22 19.10 21.06
C LEU A 137 13.08 18.51 22.47
N MET A 138 13.20 17.19 22.62
CA MET A 138 12.99 16.48 23.88
C MET A 138 14.28 16.18 24.67
N ASP A 139 15.44 16.48 24.07
CA ASP A 139 16.77 16.14 24.57
C ASP A 139 16.92 14.63 24.83
N ILE A 140 16.66 13.84 23.79
CA ILE A 140 16.78 12.36 23.82
C ILE A 140 17.52 11.89 22.61
N THR A 141 18.33 10.84 22.76
CA THR A 141 19.08 10.27 21.63
C THR A 141 18.18 9.74 20.53
N GLU A 142 18.50 10.08 19.28
CA GLU A 142 17.78 9.64 18.08
C GLU A 142 17.64 8.11 18.02
N GLN A 143 18.67 7.38 18.46
CA GLN A 143 18.66 5.92 18.52
C GLN A 143 17.56 5.38 19.44
N THR A 144 17.31 6.03 20.59
CA THR A 144 16.27 5.61 21.53
C THR A 144 14.89 5.75 20.90
N LEU A 145 14.63 6.89 20.25
CA LEU A 145 13.37 7.14 19.55
C LEU A 145 13.16 6.18 18.37
N THR A 146 14.23 5.91 17.61
CA THR A 146 14.19 4.97 16.48
C THR A 146 13.87 3.55 16.94
N ASN A 147 14.45 3.11 18.07
CA ASN A 147 14.17 1.79 18.64
C ASN A 147 12.70 1.67 19.07
N GLU A 148 12.16 2.69 19.73
CA GLU A 148 10.75 2.71 20.14
C GLU A 148 9.81 2.77 18.92
N LEU A 149 10.14 3.58 17.91
CA LEU A 149 9.40 3.64 16.64
C LEU A 149 9.31 2.25 15.98
N ASN A 150 10.44 1.56 15.85
CA ASN A 150 10.50 0.22 15.26
C ASN A 150 9.69 -0.80 16.07
N ARG A 151 9.73 -0.71 17.40
CA ARG A 151 8.94 -1.55 18.30
C ARG A 151 7.43 -1.35 18.09
N ILE A 152 6.97 -0.09 18.01
CA ILE A 152 5.56 0.23 17.77
C ILE A 152 5.11 -0.32 16.42
N ARG A 153 5.88 -0.11 15.35
CA ARG A 153 5.52 -0.60 14.01
C ARG A 153 5.48 -2.12 13.93
N ARG A 154 6.43 -2.82 14.56
CA ARG A 154 6.42 -4.29 14.64
C ARG A 154 5.17 -4.81 15.35
N LYS A 155 4.81 -4.21 16.49
CA LYS A 155 3.59 -4.57 17.24
C LYS A 155 2.32 -4.36 16.40
N THR A 156 2.23 -3.26 15.66
CA THR A 156 1.09 -2.99 14.77
C THR A 156 1.03 -3.98 13.61
N TYR A 157 2.18 -4.35 13.03
CA TYR A 157 2.25 -5.37 11.98
C TYR A 157 1.81 -6.74 12.48
N ASP A 158 2.33 -7.20 13.63
CA ASP A 158 1.98 -8.48 14.24
C ASP A 158 0.49 -8.55 14.61
N ARG A 159 -0.09 -7.43 15.06
CA ARG A 159 -1.53 -7.33 15.33
C ARG A 159 -2.35 -7.49 14.05
N LYS A 160 -2.00 -6.77 12.97
CA LYS A 160 -2.69 -6.89 11.67
C LYS A 160 -2.62 -8.32 11.11
N LEU A 161 -1.49 -9.01 11.30
CA LEU A 161 -1.37 -10.43 10.93
C LEU A 161 -2.30 -11.33 11.74
N LYS A 162 -2.40 -11.12 13.06
CA LYS A 162 -3.30 -11.88 13.93
C LYS A 162 -4.77 -11.59 13.68
N GLU A 163 -5.13 -10.36 13.33
CA GLU A 163 -6.49 -9.97 12.95
C GLU A 163 -6.89 -10.63 11.63
N LYS A 164 -6.04 -10.59 10.61
CA LYS A 164 -6.26 -11.34 9.36
C LYS A 164 -6.44 -12.84 9.59
N ALA A 165 -5.60 -13.44 10.43
CA ALA A 165 -5.71 -14.86 10.78
C ALA A 165 -6.92 -15.21 11.67
N ARG A 166 -7.64 -14.22 12.22
CA ARG A 166 -8.89 -14.39 12.99
C ARG A 166 -10.14 -14.17 12.13
N ASP A 167 -10.07 -13.23 11.18
CA ASP A 167 -11.14 -12.93 10.24
C ASP A 167 -11.21 -13.96 9.10
N GLU A 168 -10.10 -14.63 8.81
CA GLU A 168 -10.13 -15.97 8.20
C GLU A 168 -10.69 -16.93 9.24
N GLU A 169 -12.01 -17.19 9.22
CA GLU A 169 -12.61 -18.30 9.95
C GLU A 169 -11.71 -19.52 9.75
N SER A 170 -11.11 -20.04 10.83
CA SER A 170 -10.57 -21.40 10.81
C SER A 170 -11.66 -22.27 10.19
N PRO A 171 -11.44 -22.92 9.03
CA PRO A 171 -12.47 -23.75 8.43
C PRO A 171 -12.96 -24.68 9.53
N ALA A 172 -14.29 -24.71 9.73
CA ALA A 172 -14.95 -25.50 10.76
C ALA A 172 -14.23 -26.84 10.88
N PHE A 173 -13.85 -27.26 12.09
CA PHE A 173 -13.13 -28.52 12.33
C PHE A 173 -13.81 -29.62 11.51
N ILE A 174 -13.23 -29.93 10.34
CA ILE A 174 -13.75 -30.98 9.49
C ILE A 174 -13.29 -32.25 10.19
N ASP A 175 -14.24 -33.07 10.62
CA ASP A 175 -13.94 -34.37 11.20
C ASP A 175 -12.97 -35.09 10.23
N PRO A 176 -11.74 -35.43 10.66
CA PRO A 176 -10.75 -36.08 9.80
C PRO A 176 -11.23 -37.41 9.23
N SER A 177 -12.28 -38.01 9.81
CA SER A 177 -12.90 -39.23 9.29
C SER A 177 -13.84 -38.99 8.10
N VAL A 178 -14.29 -37.75 7.88
CA VAL A 178 -15.15 -37.35 6.75
C VAL A 178 -14.32 -36.96 5.53
N ILE A 179 -13.10 -36.45 5.75
CA ILE A 179 -12.11 -36.28 4.68
C ILE A 179 -11.51 -37.64 4.41
N LYS A 180 -12.06 -38.39 3.44
CA LYS A 180 -11.19 -39.32 2.72
C LYS A 180 -10.08 -38.44 2.14
N PRO A 181 -8.81 -38.60 2.51
CA PRO A 181 -7.75 -37.90 1.81
C PRO A 181 -7.90 -38.32 0.36
N GLU A 182 -8.37 -37.41 -0.49
CA GLU A 182 -8.07 -37.51 -1.91
C GLU A 182 -6.57 -37.63 -1.92
N LYS A 183 -6.11 -38.83 -2.29
CA LYS A 183 -4.70 -39.16 -2.36
C LYS A 183 -4.06 -37.99 -3.07
N GLN A 184 -3.32 -37.15 -2.33
CA GLN A 184 -2.65 -36.00 -2.92
C GLN A 184 -1.88 -36.60 -4.08
N ALA A 185 -2.23 -36.18 -5.30
CA ALA A 185 -1.58 -36.72 -6.48
C ALA A 185 -0.08 -36.53 -6.23
N GLU A 186 0.67 -37.62 -6.23
CA GLU A 186 2.13 -37.53 -6.16
C GLU A 186 2.53 -36.57 -7.28
N VAL A 187 2.97 -35.38 -6.90
CA VAL A 187 3.47 -34.41 -7.87
C VAL A 187 4.80 -34.96 -8.31
N ASP A 188 4.76 -35.71 -9.41
CA ASP A 188 5.96 -36.16 -10.08
C ASP A 188 6.62 -34.93 -10.74
N TYR A 189 7.65 -34.39 -10.09
CA TYR A 189 8.41 -33.25 -10.60
C TYR A 189 9.21 -33.59 -11.87
N LEU A 190 9.30 -34.87 -12.26
CA LEU A 190 9.87 -35.34 -13.52
C LEU A 190 8.79 -35.52 -14.61
N SER A 191 7.51 -35.37 -14.27
CA SER A 191 6.40 -35.48 -15.22
C SER A 191 6.36 -34.28 -16.15
N SER A 192 6.37 -34.56 -17.46
CA SER A 192 6.09 -33.60 -18.54
C SER A 192 4.58 -33.33 -18.73
N GLU A 193 3.71 -33.98 -17.96
CA GLU A 193 2.26 -33.96 -18.21
C GLU A 193 1.67 -32.55 -18.11
N HIS A 194 2.22 -31.70 -17.22
CA HIS A 194 1.78 -30.31 -17.11
C HIS A 194 2.13 -29.49 -18.35
N GLN A 195 3.33 -29.68 -18.89
CA GLN A 195 3.84 -29.02 -20.08
C GLN A 195 3.04 -29.48 -21.31
N GLU A 196 2.86 -30.79 -21.43
CA GLU A 196 2.03 -31.41 -22.47
C GLU A 196 0.59 -30.87 -22.46
N LYS A 197 -0.04 -30.79 -21.27
CA LYS A 197 -1.37 -30.21 -21.11
C LYS A 197 -1.44 -28.75 -21.57
N ASN A 198 -0.40 -27.96 -21.28
CA ASN A 198 -0.34 -26.57 -21.72
C ASN A 198 -0.19 -26.47 -23.24
N ILE A 199 0.62 -27.32 -23.88
CA ILE A 199 0.75 -27.36 -25.34
C ILE A 199 -0.61 -27.68 -25.98
N ILE A 200 -1.30 -28.72 -25.51
CA ILE A 200 -2.64 -29.06 -26.00
C ILE A 200 -3.63 -27.91 -25.79
N ARG A 201 -3.58 -27.24 -24.63
CA ARG A 201 -4.42 -26.07 -24.38
C ARG A 201 -4.16 -24.95 -25.40
N ILE A 202 -2.90 -24.69 -25.76
CA ILE A 202 -2.55 -23.66 -26.74
C ILE A 202 -3.05 -24.05 -28.12
N LEU A 203 -2.83 -25.31 -28.55
CA LEU A 203 -3.34 -25.83 -29.82
C LEU A 203 -4.87 -25.69 -29.92
N MET A 204 -5.59 -26.02 -28.85
CA MET A 204 -7.06 -25.97 -28.82
C MET A 204 -7.62 -24.55 -28.72
N THR A 205 -6.95 -23.65 -27.99
CA THR A 205 -7.47 -22.29 -27.72
C THR A 205 -7.05 -21.28 -28.78
N PHE A 206 -5.86 -21.45 -29.36
CA PHE A 206 -5.21 -20.44 -30.19
C PHE A 206 -4.64 -20.99 -31.50
N GLY A 207 -4.87 -22.27 -31.82
CA GLY A 207 -4.26 -22.93 -32.98
C GLY A 207 -4.63 -22.32 -34.33
N ASP A 208 -5.76 -21.62 -34.42
CA ASP A 208 -6.28 -20.91 -35.59
C ASP A 208 -5.76 -19.47 -35.71
N ARG A 209 -4.97 -18.99 -34.74
CA ARG A 209 -4.38 -17.66 -34.80
C ARG A 209 -3.15 -17.67 -35.69
N VAL A 210 -3.06 -16.66 -36.55
CA VAL A 210 -1.87 -16.39 -37.37
C VAL A 210 -0.84 -15.60 -36.56
N ILE A 211 0.41 -16.03 -36.61
CA ILE A 211 1.57 -15.30 -36.11
C ILE A 211 2.53 -14.98 -37.25
N THR A 212 3.16 -13.81 -37.20
CA THR A 212 4.20 -13.41 -38.16
C THR A 212 5.57 -13.72 -37.58
N LEU A 213 6.30 -14.62 -38.21
CA LEU A 213 7.68 -14.97 -37.86
C LEU A 213 8.66 -14.13 -38.69
N GLU A 214 9.62 -13.52 -38.03
CA GLU A 214 10.74 -12.82 -38.66
C GLU A 214 11.98 -13.71 -38.59
N TYR A 215 12.57 -14.03 -39.73
CA TYR A 215 13.78 -14.87 -39.82
C TYR A 215 14.71 -14.39 -40.92
N ASN A 216 16.00 -14.72 -40.80
CA ASN A 216 16.98 -14.43 -41.85
C ASN A 216 17.08 -15.61 -42.81
N ASP A 217 17.04 -15.34 -44.11
CA ASP A 217 17.29 -16.37 -45.11
C ASP A 217 18.78 -16.76 -45.17
N LYS A 218 19.12 -17.77 -45.99
CA LYS A 218 20.48 -18.28 -46.14
C LYS A 218 21.48 -17.22 -46.65
N ASP A 219 20.96 -16.14 -47.23
CA ASP A 219 21.74 -15.02 -47.76
C ASP A 219 21.79 -13.83 -46.79
N GLY A 220 21.21 -13.97 -45.59
CA GLY A 220 21.23 -12.97 -44.52
C GLY A 220 20.17 -11.87 -44.65
N ASN A 221 19.20 -12.03 -45.55
CA ASN A 221 18.11 -11.06 -45.70
C ASN A 221 16.98 -11.39 -44.72
N GLU A 222 16.45 -10.34 -44.06
CA GLU A 222 15.26 -10.45 -43.22
C GLU A 222 14.03 -10.80 -44.06
N ARG A 223 13.35 -11.88 -43.67
CA ARG A 223 12.07 -12.31 -44.23
C ARG A 223 11.03 -12.38 -43.14
N LYS A 224 9.77 -12.21 -43.56
CA LYS A 224 8.59 -12.40 -42.71
C LYS A 224 7.72 -13.49 -43.30
N GLN A 225 7.21 -14.38 -42.46
CA GLN A 225 6.28 -15.42 -42.86
C GLN A 225 5.14 -15.50 -41.86
N ASP A 226 3.92 -15.44 -42.37
CA ASP A 226 2.71 -15.68 -41.59
C ASP A 226 2.45 -17.19 -41.52
N ILE A 227 2.25 -17.71 -40.32
CA ILE A 227 1.96 -19.12 -40.05
C ILE A 227 0.94 -19.23 -38.92
N ASP A 228 0.05 -20.22 -39.01
CA ASP A 228 -0.86 -20.54 -37.93
C ASP A 228 -0.09 -21.10 -36.72
N VAL A 229 -0.52 -20.75 -35.52
CA VAL A 229 0.07 -21.26 -34.25
C VAL A 229 0.08 -22.78 -34.22
N SER A 230 -0.98 -23.43 -34.74
CA SER A 230 -1.04 -24.90 -34.80
C SER A 230 0.03 -25.47 -35.73
N SER A 231 0.19 -24.94 -36.94
CA SER A 231 1.22 -25.36 -37.89
C SER A 231 2.63 -25.12 -37.36
N PHE A 232 2.87 -23.99 -36.69
CA PHE A 232 4.15 -23.70 -36.05
C PHE A 232 4.48 -24.72 -34.96
N ILE A 233 3.60 -24.91 -33.98
CA ILE A 233 3.84 -25.82 -32.85
C ILE A 233 3.98 -27.27 -33.33
N VAL A 234 3.14 -27.72 -34.27
CA VAL A 234 3.20 -29.08 -34.80
C VAL A 234 4.49 -29.31 -35.58
N SER A 235 4.89 -28.36 -36.44
CA SER A 235 6.14 -28.48 -37.19
C SER A 235 7.36 -28.51 -36.26
N ASP A 236 7.39 -27.66 -35.24
CA ASP A 236 8.51 -27.55 -34.30
C ASP A 236 8.67 -28.85 -33.49
N LEU A 237 7.59 -29.35 -32.91
CA LEU A 237 7.61 -30.61 -32.14
C LEU A 237 7.95 -31.84 -32.99
N LEU A 238 7.52 -31.88 -34.25
CA LEU A 238 7.87 -32.97 -35.17
C LEU A 238 9.33 -32.89 -35.61
N ASN A 239 9.87 -31.69 -35.85
CA ASN A 239 11.27 -31.49 -36.22
C ASN A 239 12.22 -31.95 -35.11
N ASP A 240 11.84 -31.70 -33.85
CA ASP A 240 12.63 -32.09 -32.67
C ASP A 240 12.33 -33.51 -32.17
N GLU A 241 11.46 -34.26 -32.87
CA GLU A 241 11.03 -35.62 -32.52
C GLU A 241 10.52 -35.74 -31.07
N ILE A 242 9.77 -34.75 -30.59
CA ILE A 242 9.27 -34.69 -29.20
C ILE A 242 7.89 -35.36 -29.10
N PRO A 243 7.77 -36.56 -28.48
CA PRO A 243 6.47 -37.18 -28.24
C PRO A 243 5.81 -36.66 -26.95
N PHE A 244 4.49 -36.86 -26.85
CA PHE A 244 3.74 -36.67 -25.61
C PHE A 244 3.72 -37.99 -24.83
N GLY A 245 4.12 -37.95 -23.55
CA GLY A 245 4.04 -39.08 -22.63
C GLY A 245 2.59 -39.45 -22.29
N ASN A 246 1.67 -38.48 -22.29
CA ASN A 246 0.24 -38.73 -22.09
C ASN A 246 -0.44 -39.16 -23.41
N ASN A 247 -0.97 -40.39 -23.40
CA ASN A 247 -1.65 -40.99 -24.55
C ASN A 247 -2.84 -40.17 -25.09
N LEU A 248 -3.57 -39.44 -24.24
CA LEU A 248 -4.68 -38.61 -24.68
C LEU A 248 -4.18 -37.37 -25.43
N TYR A 249 -3.14 -36.72 -24.89
CA TYR A 249 -2.54 -35.55 -25.52
C TYR A 249 -1.88 -35.92 -26.85
N GLN A 250 -1.19 -37.06 -26.93
CA GLN A 250 -0.66 -37.57 -28.19
C GLN A 250 -1.76 -37.79 -29.24
N LYS A 251 -2.94 -38.30 -28.85
CA LYS A 251 -4.07 -38.47 -29.78
C LYS A 251 -4.60 -37.14 -30.30
N ILE A 252 -4.78 -36.15 -29.42
CA ILE A 252 -5.23 -34.81 -29.80
C ILE A 252 -4.20 -34.16 -30.74
N PHE A 253 -2.92 -34.24 -30.41
CA PHE A 253 -1.84 -33.75 -31.26
C PHE A 253 -1.85 -34.38 -32.67
N ASN A 254 -2.01 -35.72 -32.74
CA ASN A 254 -2.10 -36.42 -34.02
C ASN A 254 -3.30 -35.99 -34.85
N GLU A 255 -4.45 -35.72 -34.21
CA GLU A 255 -5.64 -35.22 -34.91
C GLU A 255 -5.42 -33.84 -35.50
N VAL A 256 -4.84 -32.91 -34.71
CA VAL A 256 -4.50 -31.56 -35.19
C VAL A 256 -3.49 -31.62 -36.34
N ASN A 257 -2.48 -32.49 -36.25
CA ASN A 257 -1.52 -32.70 -37.35
C ASN A 257 -2.19 -33.24 -38.62
N ASN A 258 -3.15 -34.16 -38.48
CA ASN A 258 -3.92 -34.67 -39.62
C ASN A 258 -4.79 -33.59 -40.25
N GLU A 259 -5.42 -32.72 -39.46
CA GLU A 259 -6.18 -31.59 -39.99
C GLU A 259 -5.30 -30.60 -40.75
N ILE A 260 -4.12 -30.25 -40.22
CA ILE A 260 -3.18 -29.34 -40.90
C ILE A 260 -2.79 -29.93 -42.26
N LYS A 261 -2.43 -31.21 -42.32
CA LYS A 261 -2.08 -31.90 -43.57
C LYS A 261 -3.22 -32.00 -44.59
N GLN A 262 -4.47 -31.79 -44.18
CA GLN A 262 -5.62 -31.73 -45.09
C GLN A 262 -5.91 -30.31 -45.58
N ARG A 263 -5.34 -29.28 -44.93
CA ARG A 263 -5.49 -27.86 -45.30
C ARG A 263 -4.41 -27.40 -46.28
N ASP A 264 -3.23 -28.01 -46.23
CA ASP A 264 -2.12 -27.85 -47.19
C ASP A 264 -2.36 -28.65 -48.49
#